data_AF-A0A2A2DGJ2-F1
#
_entry.id   AF-A0A2A2DGJ2-F1
#
_cell.length_a   1.000
_cell.length_b   1.000
_cell.length_c   1.000
_cell.angle_alpha   90.00
_cell.angle_beta   90.00
_cell.angle_gamma   90.00
#
_symmetry.space_group_name_H-M   'P 1'
#
loop_
_entity.id
_entity.type
_entity.pdbx_description
1 polymer ?
#
loop_
_entity_poly.entity_id
_entity_poly.type
_entity_poly.pdbx_seq_one_letter_code
_entity_poly.pdbx_strand_id
1 'polypeptide(L)'
;MSIWEALAVLAAGIGAGTINTIVGSGTLFTFPVLLAIGIPPVTANVSNTLGLVTGNISGAIGYRRELRGQRRRLIRLGGTAFAGGLAGAILLLALPSEAFDAIVPVLIGLALVLVVLQPTLAKALARRRERRGEAAVPTDGGLALLLGLLLASDYGGYFSAAQG
;
A
#
# COMPACT_ATOMS: atom_id res chain seq x y z
N MET A 1 -10.62 10.14 -26.22
CA MET A 1 -10.09 8.77 -26.07
C MET A 1 -10.76 7.90 -27.12
N SER A 2 -9.97 7.27 -27.99
CA SER A 2 -10.49 6.24 -28.90
C SER A 2 -10.78 4.94 -28.14
N ILE A 3 -11.63 4.07 -28.70
CA ILE A 3 -11.97 2.79 -28.05
C ILE A 3 -10.75 1.88 -27.89
N TRP A 4 -9.80 2.00 -28.81
CA TRP A 4 -8.53 1.29 -28.80
C TRP A 4 -7.60 1.78 -27.68
N GLU A 5 -7.55 3.09 -27.43
CA GLU A 5 -6.85 3.66 -26.28
C GLU A 5 -7.45 3.17 -24.95
N ALA A 6 -8.78 3.11 -24.84
CA ALA A 6 -9.44 2.62 -23.63
C ALA A 6 -9.13 1.14 -23.35
N LEU A 7 -9.13 0.29 -24.38
CA LEU A 7 -8.76 -1.12 -24.26
C LEU A 7 -7.28 -1.32 -23.91
N ALA A 8 -6.38 -0.53 -24.51
CA ALA A 8 -4.96 -0.57 -24.18
C ALA A 8 -4.69 -0.15 -22.73
N VAL A 9 -5.34 0.91 -22.25
CA VAL A 9 -5.25 1.37 -20.86
C VAL A 9 -5.81 0.31 -19.90
N LEU A 10 -6.91 -0.35 -20.25
CA LEU A 10 -7.48 -1.44 -19.45
C LEU A 10 -6.51 -2.62 -19.33
N ALA A 11 -5.92 -3.07 -20.45
CA ALA A 11 -4.96 -4.17 -20.45
C ALA A 11 -3.69 -3.82 -19.66
N ALA A 12 -3.16 -2.61 -19.83
CA ALA A 12 -2.03 -2.09 -19.07
C ALA A 12 -2.35 -2.01 -17.57
N GLY A 13 -3.56 -1.56 -17.20
CA GLY A 13 -4.03 -1.52 -15.81
C GLY A 13 -4.10 -2.91 -15.17
N ILE A 14 -4.62 -3.91 -15.89
CA ILE A 14 -4.66 -5.31 -15.42
C ILE A 14 -3.25 -5.88 -15.23
N GLY A 15 -2.35 -5.64 -16.20
CA GLY A 15 -0.96 -6.10 -16.13
C GLY A 15 -0.19 -5.43 -15.00
N ALA A 16 -0.30 -4.11 -14.86
CA ALA A 16 0.30 -3.35 -13.78
C ALA A 16 -0.24 -3.78 -12.41
N GLY A 17 -1.56 -3.99 -12.28
CA GLY A 17 -2.19 -4.49 -11.06
C GLY A 17 -1.70 -5.89 -10.68
N THR A 18 -1.53 -6.77 -11.67
CA THR A 18 -0.98 -8.12 -11.47
C THR A 18 0.47 -8.08 -11.01
N ILE A 19 1.31 -7.27 -11.66
CA ILE A 19 2.71 -7.07 -11.26
C ILE A 19 2.80 -6.48 -9.86
N ASN A 20 1.96 -5.49 -9.54
CA ASN A 20 1.93 -4.89 -8.20
C ASN A 20 1.49 -5.92 -7.14
N THR A 21 0.56 -6.81 -7.47
CA THR A 21 0.12 -7.90 -6.57
C THR A 21 1.21 -8.95 -6.35
N ILE A 22 2.02 -9.25 -7.38
CA ILE A 22 3.07 -10.28 -7.30
C ILE A 22 4.35 -9.74 -6.63
N VAL A 23 4.74 -8.51 -6.97
CA VAL A 23 6.02 -7.92 -6.57
C VAL A 23 5.87 -7.03 -5.33
N GLY A 24 4.66 -6.52 -5.03
CA GLY A 24 4.35 -5.62 -3.91
C GLY A 24 5.03 -4.23 -3.97
N SER A 25 6.05 -4.10 -4.80
CA SER A 25 7.04 -3.02 -4.78
C SER A 25 7.43 -2.54 -6.18
N GLY A 26 6.79 -3.01 -7.25
CA GLY A 26 7.17 -2.66 -8.64
C GLY A 26 7.10 -1.17 -8.95
N THR A 27 6.29 -0.42 -8.20
CA THR A 27 6.18 1.04 -8.25
C THR A 27 7.42 1.78 -7.74
N LEU A 28 8.26 1.14 -6.91
CA LEU A 28 9.53 1.71 -6.42
C LEU A 28 10.55 1.96 -7.53
N PHE A 29 10.48 1.18 -8.62
CA PHE A 29 11.35 1.37 -9.77
C PHE A 29 10.77 2.34 -10.79
N THR A 30 9.45 2.31 -11.01
CA THR A 30 8.81 3.15 -12.03
C THR A 30 8.64 4.61 -11.58
N PHE A 31 8.40 4.89 -10.29
CA PHE A 31 8.24 6.26 -9.80
C PHE A 31 9.48 7.16 -9.98
N PRO A 32 10.70 6.75 -9.59
CA PRO A 32 11.92 7.52 -9.82
C PRO A 32 12.18 7.82 -11.30
N VAL A 33 11.90 6.85 -12.17
CA VAL A 33 12.07 7.01 -13.61
C VAL A 33 11.05 7.99 -14.18
N LEU A 34 9.79 7.92 -13.72
CA LEU A 34 8.73 8.86 -14.12
C LEU A 34 9.00 10.30 -13.63
N LEU A 35 9.57 10.46 -12.43
CA LEU A 35 10.04 11.74 -11.91
C LEU A 35 11.21 12.29 -12.73
N ALA A 36 12.17 11.43 -13.10
CA ALA A 36 13.34 11.81 -13.90
C ALA A 36 12.97 12.30 -15.31
N ILE A 37 11.83 11.88 -15.86
CA ILE A 37 11.31 12.32 -17.16
C ILE A 37 10.26 13.46 -17.06
N GLY A 38 10.04 14.02 -15.87
CA GLY A 38 9.26 15.25 -15.67
C GLY A 38 7.74 15.07 -15.57
N ILE A 39 7.23 13.86 -15.29
CA ILE A 39 5.79 13.66 -15.07
C ILE A 39 5.41 14.15 -13.67
N PRO A 40 4.31 14.92 -13.52
CA PRO A 40 3.81 15.34 -12.22
C PRO A 40 3.51 14.12 -11.32
N PRO A 41 4.19 13.97 -10.17
CA PRO A 41 4.09 12.78 -9.35
C PRO A 41 2.71 12.60 -8.70
N VAL A 42 1.97 13.70 -8.50
CA VAL A 42 0.59 13.66 -8.00
C VAL A 42 -0.32 12.89 -8.95
N THR A 43 -0.24 13.17 -10.26
CA THR A 43 -1.07 12.48 -11.27
C THR A 43 -0.75 10.99 -11.32
N ALA A 44 0.55 10.63 -11.28
CA ALA A 44 0.98 9.23 -11.26
C ALA A 44 0.48 8.49 -10.01
N ASN A 45 0.53 9.13 -8.84
CA ASN A 45 0.06 8.58 -7.57
C ASN A 45 -1.45 8.35 -7.59
N VAL A 46 -2.24 9.34 -8.03
CA VAL A 46 -3.70 9.21 -8.14
C VAL A 46 -4.10 8.10 -9.10
N SER A 47 -3.45 8.01 -10.27
CA SER A 47 -3.70 6.92 -11.23
C SER A 47 -3.39 5.54 -10.64
N ASN A 48 -2.28 5.41 -9.89
CA ASN A 48 -1.93 4.16 -9.24
C ASN A 48 -2.96 3.75 -8.17
N THR A 49 -3.36 4.71 -7.32
CA THR A 49 -4.35 4.49 -6.25
C THR A 49 -5.68 3.98 -6.80
N LEU A 50 -6.16 4.51 -7.93
CA LEU A 50 -7.40 4.02 -8.56
C LEU A 50 -7.31 2.55 -9.01
N GLY A 51 -6.15 2.14 -9.52
CA GLY A 51 -5.87 0.74 -9.87
C GLY A 51 -5.82 -0.16 -8.63
N LEU A 52 -5.21 0.30 -7.55
CA LEU A 52 -5.16 -0.43 -6.28
C LEU A 52 -6.54 -0.57 -5.64
N VAL A 53 -7.36 0.48 -5.63
CA VAL A 53 -8.71 0.45 -5.05
C VAL A 53 -9.58 -0.59 -5.76
N THR A 54 -9.56 -0.61 -7.10
CA THR A 54 -10.31 -1.60 -7.88
C THR A 54 -9.80 -3.02 -7.62
N GLY A 55 -8.48 -3.22 -7.58
CA GLY A 55 -7.87 -4.51 -7.20
C GLY A 55 -8.26 -4.98 -5.79
N ASN A 56 -8.23 -4.07 -4.81
CA ASN A 56 -8.60 -4.36 -3.42
C ASN A 56 -10.08 -4.72 -3.28
N ILE A 57 -10.98 -4.06 -4.01
CA ILE A 57 -12.41 -4.41 -4.04
C ILE A 57 -12.61 -5.80 -4.63
N SER A 58 -11.98 -6.09 -5.78
CA SER A 58 -12.04 -7.42 -6.40
C SER A 58 -11.50 -8.51 -5.48
N GLY A 59 -10.38 -8.25 -4.79
CA GLY A 59 -9.79 -9.15 -3.79
C GLY A 59 -10.71 -9.37 -2.59
N ALA A 60 -11.32 -8.31 -2.04
CA ALA A 60 -12.27 -8.41 -0.93
C ALA A 60 -13.50 -9.25 -1.29
N ILE A 61 -14.00 -9.12 -2.53
CA ILE A 61 -15.10 -9.94 -3.04
C ILE A 61 -14.65 -11.39 -3.25
N GLY A 62 -13.44 -11.61 -3.79
CA GLY A 62 -12.86 -12.94 -4.01
C GLY A 62 -12.69 -13.72 -2.71
N TYR A 63 -12.10 -13.09 -1.69
CA TYR A 63 -11.83 -13.68 -0.37
C TYR A 63 -13.00 -13.61 0.63
N ARG A 64 -14.22 -13.28 0.17
CA ARG A 64 -15.38 -13.10 1.05
C ARG A 64 -15.76 -14.36 1.84
N ARG A 65 -15.43 -15.55 1.32
CA ARG A 65 -15.79 -16.83 1.95
C ARG A 65 -14.88 -17.10 3.15
N GLU A 66 -13.61 -16.71 3.03
CA GLU A 66 -12.54 -16.81 4.03
C GLU A 66 -12.72 -15.77 5.16
N LEU A 67 -13.40 -14.66 4.87
CA LEU A 67 -13.75 -13.62 5.85
C LEU A 67 -14.97 -13.96 6.72
N ARG A 68 -15.70 -15.05 6.43
CA ARG A 68 -16.86 -15.47 7.22
C ARG A 68 -16.44 -15.81 8.66
N GLY A 69 -17.17 -15.27 9.63
CA GLY A 69 -16.87 -15.43 11.06
C GLY A 69 -15.92 -14.38 11.66
N GLN A 70 -15.29 -13.52 10.84
CA GLN A 70 -14.29 -12.53 11.31
C GLN A 70 -14.81 -11.09 11.41
N ARG A 71 -16.14 -10.89 11.48
CA ARG A 71 -16.79 -9.56 11.38
C ARG A 71 -16.20 -8.51 12.33
N ARG A 72 -15.94 -8.87 13.59
CA ARG A 72 -15.38 -7.95 14.59
C ARG A 72 -13.96 -7.50 14.24
N ARG A 73 -13.13 -8.42 13.73
CA ARG A 73 -11.77 -8.13 13.27
C ARG A 73 -11.79 -7.28 12.00
N LEU A 74 -12.71 -7.57 11.08
CA LEU A 74 -12.91 -6.80 9.86
C LEU A 74 -13.31 -5.35 10.15
N ILE A 75 -14.26 -5.12 11.05
CA ILE A 75 -14.68 -3.77 11.44
C ILE A 75 -13.54 -3.02 12.14
N ARG A 76 -12.83 -3.68 13.06
CA ARG A 76 -11.76 -3.04 13.82
C ARG A 76 -10.58 -2.66 12.93
N LEU A 77 -10.04 -3.62 12.19
CA LEU A 77 -8.88 -3.39 11.31
C LEU A 77 -9.27 -2.54 10.10
N GLY A 78 -10.42 -2.81 9.49
CA GLY A 78 -10.93 -2.03 8.36
C GLY A 78 -11.23 -0.58 8.75
N GLY A 79 -11.79 -0.34 9.94
CA GLY A 79 -12.01 1.02 10.46
C GLY A 79 -10.71 1.77 10.72
N THR A 80 -9.70 1.12 11.31
CA THR A 80 -8.37 1.71 11.51
C THR A 80 -7.68 2.01 10.18
N ALA A 81 -7.75 1.08 9.22
CA ALA A 81 -7.16 1.28 7.90
C ALA A 81 -7.88 2.40 7.12
N PHE A 82 -9.20 2.47 7.21
CA PHE A 82 -9.99 3.54 6.61
C PHE A 82 -9.65 4.91 7.22
N ALA A 83 -9.53 5.00 8.55
CA ALA A 83 -9.17 6.25 9.23
C ALA A 83 -7.75 6.71 8.84
N GLY A 84 -6.77 5.80 8.81
CA GLY A 84 -5.42 6.11 8.35
C GLY A 84 -5.40 6.55 6.89
N GLY A 85 -5.99 5.75 5.98
CA GLY A 85 -6.04 6.07 4.55
C GLY A 85 -6.75 7.39 4.25
N LEU A 86 -7.81 7.72 4.99
CA LEU A 86 -8.51 9.00 4.86
C LEU A 86 -7.62 10.16 5.32
N ALA A 87 -6.91 10.01 6.44
CA ALA A 87 -5.96 11.02 6.91
C ALA A 87 -4.85 11.27 5.89
N GLY A 88 -4.25 10.21 5.33
CA GLY A 88 -3.24 10.31 4.29
C GLY A 88 -3.74 10.98 3.01
N ALA A 89 -4.96 10.65 2.58
CA ALA A 89 -5.58 11.27 1.41
C ALA A 89 -5.87 12.77 1.64
N ILE A 90 -6.31 13.15 2.84
CA ILE A 90 -6.51 14.55 3.21
C ILE A 90 -5.15 15.28 3.21
N LEU A 91 -4.10 14.68 3.78
CA LEU A 91 -2.75 15.25 3.75
C LEU A 91 -2.26 15.49 2.32
N LEU A 92 -2.53 14.55 1.40
CA LEU A 92 -2.18 14.68 -0.01
C LEU A 92 -2.88 15.87 -0.68
N LEU A 93 -4.16 16.09 -0.34
CA LEU A 93 -4.97 17.17 -0.93
C LEU A 93 -4.76 18.53 -0.25
N ALA A 94 -4.36 18.55 1.03
CA ALA A 94 -4.18 19.76 1.81
C ALA A 94 -2.76 20.34 1.70
N LEU A 95 -1.74 19.53 1.40
CA LEU A 95 -0.38 20.01 1.21
C LEU A 95 -0.19 20.65 -0.17
N PRO A 96 0.63 21.73 -0.27
CA PRO A 96 1.04 22.28 -1.55
C PRO A 96 1.78 21.24 -2.41
N SER A 97 1.65 21.33 -3.73
CA SER A 97 2.34 20.45 -4.68
C SER A 97 3.85 20.43 -4.49
N GLU A 98 4.43 21.58 -4.12
CA GLU A 98 5.86 21.74 -3.88
C GLU A 98 6.33 20.91 -2.67
N ALA A 99 5.47 20.76 -1.65
CA ALA A 99 5.75 19.92 -0.50
C ALA A 99 5.76 18.43 -0.90
N PHE A 100 4.84 18.02 -1.77
CA PHE A 100 4.81 16.65 -2.28
C PHE A 100 6.06 16.34 -3.11
N ASP A 101 6.48 17.24 -4.00
CA ASP A 101 7.69 17.07 -4.81
C ASP A 101 8.96 16.92 -3.96
N ALA A 102 9.04 17.60 -2.81
CA ALA A 102 10.15 17.47 -1.88
C ALA A 102 10.09 16.18 -1.03
N ILE A 103 8.89 15.74 -0.65
CA ILE A 103 8.67 14.59 0.24
C ILE A 103 8.79 13.26 -0.52
N VAL A 104 8.31 13.20 -1.77
CA VAL A 104 8.26 11.97 -2.58
C VAL A 104 9.64 11.28 -2.71
N PRO A 105 10.75 11.97 -3.02
CA PRO A 105 12.07 11.33 -3.08
C PRO A 105 12.49 10.68 -1.76
N VAL A 106 12.17 11.32 -0.63
CA VAL A 106 12.45 10.78 0.71
C VAL A 106 11.62 9.54 0.98
N LEU A 107 10.32 9.58 0.65
CA LEU A 107 9.43 8.42 0.79
C LEU A 107 9.87 7.24 -0.07
N ILE A 108 10.30 7.50 -1.30
CA ILE A 108 10.85 6.46 -2.18
C ILE A 108 12.14 5.88 -1.59
N GLY A 109 13.06 6.73 -1.13
CA GLY A 109 14.30 6.28 -0.49
C GLY A 109 14.04 5.41 0.74
N LEU A 110 13.11 5.83 1.61
CA LEU A 110 12.69 5.07 2.78
C LEU A 110 12.09 3.71 2.38
N ALA A 111 11.19 3.70 1.40
CA ALA A 111 10.54 2.49 0.94
C ALA A 111 11.53 1.52 0.26
N LEU A 112 12.54 2.01 -0.47
CA LEU A 112 13.63 1.19 -1.00
C LEU A 112 14.43 0.53 0.12
N VAL A 113 14.82 1.30 1.14
CA VAL A 113 15.54 0.77 2.32
C VAL A 113 14.70 -0.30 3.01
N LEU A 114 13.41 -0.05 3.22
CA LEU A 114 12.50 -1.02 3.85
C LEU A 114 12.37 -2.30 3.04
N VAL A 115 12.24 -2.23 1.71
CA VAL A 115 12.16 -3.41 0.84
C VAL A 115 13.46 -4.22 0.87
N VAL A 116 14.62 -3.56 0.82
CA VAL A 116 15.91 -4.25 0.92
C VAL A 116 16.07 -4.93 2.28
N LEU A 117 15.58 -4.29 3.35
CA LEU A 117 15.65 -4.83 4.71
C LEU A 117 14.55 -5.85 5.02
N GLN A 118 13.43 -5.85 4.29
CA GLN A 118 12.28 -6.75 4.46
C GLN A 118 12.67 -8.23 4.66
N PRO A 119 13.51 -8.86 3.81
CA PRO A 119 13.88 -10.26 4.01
C PRO A 119 14.68 -10.50 5.30
N THR A 120 15.47 -9.52 5.76
CA THR A 120 16.23 -9.63 7.01
C THR A 120 15.35 -9.41 8.24
N LEU A 121 14.45 -8.43 8.20
CA LEU A 121 13.45 -8.21 9.25
C LEU A 121 12.50 -9.40 9.37
N ALA A 122 12.01 -9.93 8.25
CA ALA A 122 11.12 -11.09 8.25
C ALA A 122 11.79 -12.31 8.90
N LYS A 123 13.06 -12.58 8.56
CA LYS A 123 13.86 -13.65 9.19
C LYS A 123 14.11 -13.38 10.68
N ALA A 124 14.38 -12.13 11.07
CA ALA A 124 14.58 -11.77 12.48
C ALA A 124 13.30 -11.91 13.32
N LEU A 125 12.15 -11.52 12.75
CA LEU A 125 10.84 -11.70 13.39
C LEU A 125 10.45 -13.18 13.49
N ALA A 126 10.71 -13.98 12.45
CA ALA A 126 10.47 -15.42 12.47
C ALA A 126 11.28 -16.10 13.59
N ARG A 127 12.59 -15.80 13.67
CA ARG A 127 13.46 -16.30 14.75
C ARG A 127 13.03 -15.84 16.14
N ARG A 128 12.49 -14.62 16.27
CA ARG A 128 11.91 -14.14 17.54
C ARG A 128 10.64 -14.89 17.92
N ARG A 129 9.78 -15.24 16.96
CA ARG A 129 8.58 -16.06 17.21
C ARG A 129 8.94 -17.48 17.64
N GLU A 130 9.90 -18.10 16.97
CA GLU A 130 10.43 -19.42 17.35
C GLU A 130 11.02 -19.42 18.77
N ARG A 131 11.79 -18.38 19.13
CA ARG A 131 12.36 -18.23 20.48
C ARG A 131 11.33 -17.95 21.58
N ARG A 132 10.16 -17.38 21.23
CA ARG A 132 9.13 -17.02 22.21
C ARG A 132 8.19 -18.19 22.56
N GLY A 133 8.32 -19.32 21.85
CA GLY A 133 7.47 -20.49 22.00
C GLY A 133 6.06 -20.28 21.45
N GLU A 134 5.47 -21.33 20.87
CA GLU A 134 4.14 -21.35 20.24
C GLU A 134 2.96 -21.04 21.20
N ALA A 135 3.24 -20.74 22.47
CA ALA A 135 2.24 -20.46 23.52
C ALA A 135 1.88 -18.96 23.66
N ALA A 136 2.44 -18.06 22.85
CA ALA A 136 1.92 -16.70 22.76
C ALA A 136 0.59 -16.74 21.99
N VAL A 137 -0.51 -16.93 22.72
CA VAL A 137 -1.91 -16.71 22.29
C VAL A 137 -1.93 -15.59 21.24
N PRO A 138 -2.65 -15.72 20.11
CA PRO A 138 -2.84 -14.64 19.16
C PRO A 138 -3.61 -13.51 19.86
N THR A 139 -2.93 -12.72 20.68
CA THR A 139 -3.47 -11.46 21.15
C THR A 139 -3.69 -10.66 19.89
N ASP A 140 -4.91 -10.19 19.67
CA ASP A 140 -5.33 -9.34 18.56
C ASP A 140 -4.43 -8.10 18.43
N GLY A 141 -3.18 -8.24 17.99
CA GLY A 141 -2.17 -7.22 17.70
C GLY A 141 -1.86 -6.15 18.76
N GLY A 142 -2.60 -6.05 19.86
CA GLY A 142 -2.59 -4.92 20.78
C GLY A 142 -2.77 -3.56 20.09
N LEU A 143 -2.52 -2.49 20.85
CA LEU A 143 -2.50 -1.12 20.34
C LEU A 143 -1.41 -0.92 19.27
N ALA A 144 -0.28 -1.64 19.40
CA ALA A 144 0.86 -1.53 18.49
C ALA A 144 0.52 -1.94 17.05
N LEU A 145 -0.27 -3.00 16.85
CA LEU A 145 -0.73 -3.38 15.52
C LEU A 145 -1.72 -2.38 14.95
N LEU A 146 -2.58 -1.79 15.77
CA LEU A 146 -3.52 -0.77 15.32
C LEU A 146 -2.79 0.51 14.92
N LEU A 147 -1.81 0.95 15.72
CA LEU A 147 -0.97 2.09 15.39
C LEU A 147 -0.13 1.82 14.14
N GLY A 148 0.50 0.64 14.04
CA GLY A 148 1.25 0.25 12.86
C GLY A 148 0.37 0.20 11.60
N LEU A 149 -0.84 -0.36 11.71
CA LEU A 149 -1.81 -0.39 10.62
C LEU A 149 -2.28 1.03 10.25
N LEU A 150 -2.54 1.89 11.24
CA LEU A 150 -2.96 3.27 11.02
C LEU A 150 -1.88 4.06 10.28
N LEU A 151 -0.63 3.99 10.74
CA LEU A 151 0.52 4.66 10.09
C LEU A 151 0.78 4.11 8.69
N ALA A 152 0.72 2.79 8.50
CA ALA A 152 0.86 2.18 7.19
C ALA A 152 -0.26 2.58 6.22
N SER A 153 -1.50 2.70 6.74
CA SER A 153 -2.64 3.14 5.94
C SER A 153 -2.58 4.63 5.64
N ASP A 154 -2.10 5.45 6.56
CA ASP A 154 -1.84 6.89 6.36
C ASP A 154 -0.78 7.14 5.29
N TYR A 155 0.37 6.47 5.40
CA TYR A 155 1.38 6.44 4.34
C TYR A 155 0.75 6.04 3.00
N GLY A 156 -0.06 4.98 3.02
CA GLY A 156 -0.77 4.46 1.86
C GLY A 156 -1.78 5.40 1.20
N GLY A 157 -2.50 6.17 2.02
CA GLY A 157 -3.45 7.19 1.55
C GLY A 157 -2.75 8.41 0.96
N TYR A 158 -1.56 8.74 1.50
CA TYR A 158 -0.74 9.86 1.03
C TYR A 158 0.07 9.49 -0.23
N PHE A 159 0.71 8.32 -0.23
CA PHE A 159 1.61 7.84 -1.26
C PHE A 159 1.40 6.34 -1.47
N SER A 160 0.73 5.99 -2.56
CA SER A 160 0.33 4.59 -2.84
C SER A 160 1.44 3.77 -3.49
N ALA A 161 2.56 4.39 -3.88
CA ALA A 161 3.72 3.65 -4.34
C ALA A 161 4.34 2.83 -3.20
N ALA A 162 4.82 1.64 -3.53
CA ALA A 162 5.31 0.62 -2.61
C ALA A 162 4.28 0.03 -1.62
N GLN A 163 2.97 0.19 -1.86
CA GLN A 163 1.96 -0.58 -1.11
C GLN A 163 1.93 -2.04 -1.58
N GLY A 164 2.57 -2.92 -0.81
CA GLY A 164 2.53 -4.38 -0.98
C GLY A 164 3.09 -5.16 0.20
#